data_AF-A0A2R4BJH1-F1
#
_entry.id   AF-A0A2R4BJH1-F1
#
_cell.length_a   1.000
_cell.length_b   1.000
_cell.length_c   1.000
_cell.angle_alpha   90.00
_cell.angle_beta   90.00
_cell.angle_gamma   90.00
#
_symmetry.space_group_name_H-M   'P 1'
#
loop_
_entity.id
_entity.type
_entity.pdbx_description
1 polymer ?
#
loop_
_entity_poly.entity_id
_entity_poly.type
_entity_poly.pdbx_seq_one_letter_code
_entity_poly.pdbx_strand_id
1 'polypeptide(L)'
;MNLHPLLAEHIAADCAEALACPPRLTQDALVLDLNNGVSLTIRYAAADAYSLRWRIDPAPEGVELGIDTAPTHPALATVPNHFHRADGSIVADPVTRTDAPPEDNLRRLVVALLRDPQLGGGQ
;
A
#
# COMPACT_ATOMS: atom_id res chain seq x y z
N MET A 1 -7.19 -2.75 18.56
CA MET A 1 -5.92 -3.51 18.54
C MET A 1 -5.07 -2.94 17.42
N ASN A 2 -3.81 -2.61 17.67
CA ASN A 2 -2.93 -2.05 16.63
C ASN A 2 -2.40 -3.20 15.76
N LEU A 3 -2.72 -3.20 14.46
CA LEU A 3 -2.35 -4.28 13.52
C LEU A 3 -0.89 -4.15 13.04
N HIS A 4 -0.30 -2.96 13.11
CA HIS A 4 0.99 -2.67 12.50
C HIS A 4 2.16 -3.56 12.99
N PRO A 5 2.30 -3.91 14.29
CA PRO A 5 3.38 -4.78 14.74
C PRO A 5 3.32 -6.18 14.12
N LEU A 6 2.13 -6.79 14.10
CA LEU A 6 1.92 -8.11 13.50
C LEU A 6 2.20 -8.11 12.00
N LEU A 7 1.79 -7.03 11.31
CA LEU A 7 2.06 -6.86 9.88
C LEU A 7 3.54 -6.66 9.60
N ALA A 8 4.27 -5.96 10.47
CA ALA A 8 5.71 -5.79 10.35
C ALA A 8 6.44 -7.15 10.45
N GLU A 9 6.06 -7.99 11.43
CA GLU A 9 6.61 -9.34 11.58
C GLU A 9 6.31 -10.22 10.36
N HIS A 10 5.07 -10.19 9.87
CA HIS A 10 4.66 -10.96 8.69
C HIS A 10 5.45 -10.56 7.44
N ILE A 11 5.57 -9.25 7.18
CA ILE A 11 6.30 -8.74 6.01
C ILE A 11 7.81 -9.01 6.14
N ALA A 12 8.39 -8.88 7.32
CA ALA A 12 9.80 -9.21 7.54
C ALA A 12 10.08 -10.70 7.30
N ALA A 13 9.11 -11.59 7.53
CA ALA A 13 9.26 -13.02 7.28
C ALA A 13 9.01 -13.41 5.81
N ASP A 14 7.95 -12.88 5.18
CA ASP A 14 7.47 -13.36 3.87
C ASP A 14 8.00 -12.53 2.70
N CYS A 15 8.46 -11.30 2.94
CA CYS A 15 8.91 -10.36 1.92
C CYS A 15 10.30 -9.76 2.20
N ALA A 16 11.13 -10.43 3.01
CA ALA A 16 12.45 -9.92 3.41
C ALA A 16 13.31 -9.47 2.22
N GLU A 17 13.34 -10.25 1.14
CA GLU A 17 14.15 -9.96 -0.06
C GLU A 17 13.66 -8.72 -0.84
N ALA A 18 12.39 -8.34 -0.67
CA ALA A 18 11.80 -7.17 -1.29
C ALA A 18 12.17 -5.87 -0.58
N LEU A 19 12.63 -5.94 0.67
CA LEU A 19 12.87 -4.77 1.51
C LEU A 19 14.30 -4.24 1.33
N ALA A 20 14.44 -2.93 1.17
CA ALA A 20 15.72 -2.24 1.23
C ALA A 20 16.29 -2.18 2.65
N CYS A 21 15.40 -2.14 3.65
CA CYS A 21 15.76 -2.13 5.07
C CYS A 21 14.63 -2.74 5.93
N PRO A 22 14.89 -3.09 7.20
CA PRO A 22 13.86 -3.65 8.07
C PRO A 22 12.62 -2.74 8.18
N PRO A 23 11.40 -3.31 8.31
CA PRO A 23 10.19 -2.54 8.48
C PRO A 23 10.28 -1.60 9.68
N ARG A 24 9.80 -0.36 9.53
CA ARG A 24 9.79 0.64 10.61
C ARG A 24 8.38 0.88 11.11
N LEU A 25 8.20 0.81 12.42
CA LEU A 25 6.96 1.19 13.08
C LEU A 25 7.05 2.64 13.54
N THR A 26 6.02 3.42 13.21
CA THR A 26 5.77 4.71 13.85
C THR A 26 4.62 4.56 14.85
N GLN A 27 4.18 5.67 15.45
CA GLN A 27 3.07 5.66 16.40
C GLN A 27 1.75 5.17 15.75
N ASP A 28 1.56 5.43 14.46
CA ASP A 28 0.28 5.26 13.76
C ASP A 28 0.41 4.66 12.34
N ALA A 29 1.60 4.21 11.96
CA ALA A 29 1.86 3.59 10.66
C ALA A 29 2.96 2.53 10.71
N LEU A 30 2.94 1.67 9.70
CA LEU A 30 4.05 0.82 9.29
C LEU A 30 4.68 1.42 8.04
N VAL A 31 5.99 1.58 8.01
CA VAL A 31 6.74 2.09 6.87
C VAL A 31 7.65 0.99 6.32
N LEU A 32 7.54 0.75 5.03
CA LEU A 32 8.36 -0.20 4.28
C LEU A 32 9.13 0.58 3.21
N ASP A 33 10.44 0.36 3.13
CA ASP A 33 11.21 0.77 1.94
C ASP A 33 11.54 -0.48 1.14
N LEU A 34 11.14 -0.48 -0.13
CA LEU A 34 11.37 -1.58 -1.04
C LEU A 34 12.70 -1.39 -1.79
N ASN A 35 13.30 -2.50 -2.20
CA ASN A 35 14.60 -2.53 -2.89
C ASN A 35 14.60 -1.88 -4.28
N ASN A 36 13.42 -1.51 -4.81
CA ASN A 36 13.24 -0.83 -6.07
C ASN A 36 13.03 0.70 -5.92
N GLY A 37 13.28 1.26 -4.74
CA GLY A 37 13.17 2.70 -4.47
C GLY A 37 11.79 3.15 -3.97
N VAL A 38 10.79 2.26 -3.94
CA VAL A 38 9.46 2.58 -3.44
C VAL A 38 9.45 2.69 -1.92
N SER A 39 8.95 3.80 -1.38
CA SER A 39 8.69 3.97 0.06
C SER A 39 7.18 3.96 0.31
N LEU A 40 6.72 2.99 1.10
CA LEU A 40 5.32 2.68 1.36
C LEU A 40 4.98 2.94 2.84
N THR A 41 3.95 3.76 3.07
CA THR A 41 3.35 4.05 4.38
C THR A 41 2.01 3.36 4.48
N ILE A 42 1.84 2.53 5.50
CA ILE A 42 0.69 1.65 5.71
C ILE A 42 -0.01 2.06 6.99
N ARG A 43 -1.32 2.29 6.89
CA ARG A 43 -2.18 2.65 8.01
C ARG A 43 -3.42 1.77 7.96
N TYR A 44 -3.61 0.95 8.98
CA TYR A 44 -4.85 0.19 9.18
C TYR A 44 -5.56 0.69 10.44
N ALA A 45 -6.78 1.18 10.28
CA ALA A 45 -7.68 1.50 11.38
C ALA A 45 -8.50 0.26 11.80
N ALA A 46 -8.85 -0.58 10.83
CA ALA A 46 -9.44 -1.91 10.99
C ALA A 46 -9.03 -2.78 9.79
N ALA A 47 -9.29 -4.09 9.81
CA ALA A 47 -8.85 -4.99 8.74
C ALA A 47 -9.40 -4.61 7.35
N ASP A 48 -10.60 -4.03 7.31
CA ASP A 48 -11.32 -3.55 6.14
C ASP A 48 -11.23 -2.02 5.95
N ALA A 49 -10.47 -1.31 6.80
CA ALA A 49 -10.33 0.14 6.78
C ALA A 49 -8.86 0.58 6.83
N TYR A 50 -8.34 1.04 5.70
CA TYR A 50 -6.92 1.32 5.52
C TYR A 50 -6.60 2.47 4.56
N SER A 51 -5.37 2.95 4.69
CA SER A 51 -4.70 3.90 3.80
C SER A 51 -3.29 3.39 3.53
N LEU A 52 -2.98 3.08 2.28
CA LEU A 52 -1.71 2.53 1.80
C LEU A 52 -1.14 3.52 0.80
N ARG A 53 -0.13 4.30 1.18
CA ARG A 53 0.39 5.41 0.37
C ARG A 53 1.86 5.17 0.03
N TRP A 54 2.28 5.38 -1.21
CA TRP A 54 3.68 5.21 -1.58
C TRP A 54 4.19 6.27 -2.57
N ARG A 55 5.52 6.39 -2.60
CA ARG A 55 6.27 7.19 -3.59
C ARG A 55 7.32 6.30 -4.25
N ILE A 56 7.60 6.55 -5.52
CA ILE A 56 8.59 5.79 -6.32
C ILE A 56 10.01 6.33 -6.11
N ASP A 57 10.13 7.59 -5.70
CA ASP A 57 11.39 8.24 -5.35
C ASP A 57 11.23 9.01 -4.02
N PRO A 58 12.24 9.01 -3.14
CA PRO A 58 12.19 9.72 -1.86
C PRO A 58 12.27 11.26 -2.00
N ALA A 59 12.52 11.80 -3.19
CA ALA A 59 12.51 13.23 -3.43
C ALA A 59 11.13 13.83 -3.10
N PRO A 60 11.09 15.03 -2.49
CA PRO A 60 9.84 15.68 -2.10
C PRO A 60 8.94 16.08 -3.29
N GLU A 61 9.47 16.01 -4.51
CA GLU A 61 8.77 16.34 -5.76
C GLU A 61 8.05 15.13 -6.38
N GLY A 62 8.23 13.94 -5.80
CA GLY A 62 7.61 12.70 -6.26
C GLY A 62 6.09 12.68 -6.00
N VAL A 63 5.33 12.26 -7.01
CA VAL A 63 3.88 12.08 -6.87
C VAL A 63 3.58 10.90 -5.94
N GLU A 64 2.69 11.13 -4.98
CA GLU A 64 2.22 10.10 -4.06
C GLU A 64 1.05 9.35 -4.69
N LEU A 65 1.17 8.03 -4.77
CA LEU A 65 0.10 7.12 -5.15
C LEU A 65 -0.47 6.48 -3.89
N GLY A 66 -1.70 5.96 -3.98
CA GLY A 66 -2.32 5.43 -2.78
C GLY A 66 -3.55 4.59 -3.00
N ILE A 67 -3.79 3.64 -2.08
CA ILE A 67 -5.04 2.90 -1.99
C ILE A 67 -5.68 3.25 -0.65
N ASP A 68 -6.92 3.73 -0.70
CA ASP A 68 -7.66 4.15 0.46
C ASP A 68 -9.03 3.47 0.48
N THR A 69 -9.58 3.24 1.67
CA THR A 69 -10.98 2.79 1.86
C THR A 69 -11.92 3.94 2.20
N ALA A 70 -11.39 5.16 2.40
CA ALA A 70 -12.17 6.33 2.77
C ALA A 70 -11.58 7.63 2.15
N PRO A 71 -12.42 8.57 1.68
CA PRO A 71 -13.87 8.47 1.53
C PRO A 71 -14.27 7.40 0.50
N THR A 72 -15.52 6.93 0.51
CA THR A 72 -15.95 5.90 -0.43
C THR A 72 -16.31 6.51 -1.79
N HIS A 73 -16.07 5.74 -2.86
CA HIS A 73 -16.39 6.13 -4.24
C HIS A 73 -17.38 5.12 -4.85
N PRO A 74 -18.71 5.24 -4.59
CA PRO A 74 -19.71 4.19 -4.85
C PRO A 74 -19.80 3.68 -6.30
N ALA A 75 -19.30 4.46 -7.26
CA ALA A 75 -19.30 4.11 -8.68
C ALA A 75 -18.17 3.14 -9.09
N LEU A 76 -17.19 2.91 -8.22
CA LEU A 76 -16.07 2.01 -8.50
C LEU A 76 -16.43 0.55 -8.21
N ALA A 77 -15.83 -0.36 -8.99
CA ALA A 77 -16.09 -1.80 -8.84
C ALA A 77 -15.60 -2.40 -7.52
N THR A 78 -14.66 -1.72 -6.85
CA THR A 78 -13.95 -2.21 -5.65
C THR A 78 -14.36 -1.46 -4.38
N VAL A 79 -15.53 -0.83 -4.35
CA VAL A 79 -15.99 -0.11 -3.15
C VAL A 79 -15.88 -1.00 -1.91
N PRO A 80 -15.28 -0.51 -0.79
CA PRO A 80 -14.88 0.88 -0.55
C PRO A 80 -13.47 1.25 -1.02
N ASN A 81 -12.61 0.27 -1.32
CA ASN A 81 -11.23 0.51 -1.70
C ASN A 81 -11.09 1.08 -3.12
N HIS A 82 -10.19 2.05 -3.27
CA HIS A 82 -9.95 2.74 -4.53
C HIS A 82 -8.49 3.18 -4.63
N PHE A 83 -8.00 3.30 -5.86
CA PHE A 83 -6.61 3.65 -6.17
C PHE A 83 -6.50 5.07 -6.69
N HIS A 84 -5.66 5.88 -6.04
CA HIS A 84 -5.21 7.21 -6.42
C HIS A 84 -3.98 7.09 -7.31
N ARG A 85 -4.12 7.51 -8.56
CA ARG A 85 -3.06 7.50 -9.58
C ARG A 85 -2.22 8.76 -9.53
N ALA A 86 -1.05 8.68 -10.16
CA ALA A 86 -0.12 9.80 -10.27
C ALA A 86 -0.67 10.98 -11.11
N ASP A 87 -1.65 10.74 -11.98
CA ASP A 87 -2.34 11.79 -12.75
C ASP A 87 -3.48 12.46 -11.97
N GLY A 88 -3.68 12.09 -10.70
CA GLY A 88 -4.75 12.57 -9.83
C GLY A 88 -6.09 11.87 -10.03
N SER A 89 -6.20 10.91 -10.96
CA SER A 89 -7.43 10.15 -11.14
C SER A 89 -7.62 9.10 -10.03
N ILE A 90 -8.89 8.81 -9.75
CA ILE A 90 -9.29 7.79 -8.78
C ILE A 90 -9.99 6.67 -9.55
N VAL A 91 -9.43 5.46 -9.45
CA VAL A 91 -9.90 4.28 -10.17
C VAL A 91 -10.16 3.12 -9.23
N ALA A 92 -10.78 2.05 -9.74
CA ALA A 92 -10.93 0.81 -8.99
C ALA A 92 -9.55 0.28 -8.59
N ASP A 93 -9.44 -0.16 -7.34
CA ASP A 93 -8.20 -0.69 -6.80
C ASP A 93 -7.83 -2.03 -7.47
N PRO A 94 -6.67 -2.11 -8.17
CA PRO A 94 -6.29 -3.31 -8.88
C PRO A 94 -5.71 -4.42 -7.99
N VAL A 95 -5.46 -4.16 -6.70
CA VAL A 95 -4.64 -5.01 -5.83
C VAL A 95 -5.42 -5.54 -4.63
N THR A 96 -5.97 -4.65 -3.80
CA THR A 96 -6.44 -5.05 -2.47
C THR A 96 -7.91 -5.48 -2.47
N ARG A 97 -8.28 -6.28 -1.47
CA ARG A 97 -9.67 -6.67 -1.22
C ARG A 97 -9.99 -6.52 0.25
N THR A 98 -11.09 -5.85 0.58
CA THR A 98 -11.49 -5.60 1.97
C THR A 98 -11.96 -6.85 2.72
N ASP A 99 -12.29 -7.93 2.01
CA ASP A 99 -12.61 -9.25 2.58
C ASP A 99 -11.37 -10.12 2.82
N ALA A 100 -10.18 -9.69 2.37
CA ALA A 100 -8.93 -10.40 2.57
C ALA A 100 -8.25 -9.98 3.87
N PRO A 101 -7.45 -10.88 4.49
CA PRO A 101 -6.59 -10.51 5.61
C PRO A 101 -5.64 -9.35 5.24
N PRO A 102 -5.34 -8.43 6.18
CA PRO A 102 -4.40 -7.33 5.94
C PRO A 102 -3.02 -7.81 5.46
N GLU A 103 -2.52 -8.94 5.98
CA GLU A 103 -1.26 -9.55 5.52
C GLU A 103 -1.28 -9.91 4.02
N ASP A 104 -2.39 -10.49 3.53
CA ASP A 104 -2.55 -10.86 2.12
C ASP A 104 -2.58 -9.62 1.23
N ASN A 105 -3.28 -8.56 1.65
CA ASN A 105 -3.33 -7.30 0.92
C ASN A 105 -1.94 -6.66 0.82
N LEU A 106 -1.19 -6.63 1.92
CA LEU A 106 0.17 -6.09 1.92
C LEU A 106 1.12 -6.91 1.06
N ARG A 107 1.07 -8.24 1.14
CA ARG A 107 1.88 -9.12 0.28
C ARG A 107 1.59 -8.86 -1.20
N ARG A 108 0.32 -8.81 -1.59
CA ARG A 108 -0.09 -8.52 -2.97
C ARG A 108 0.39 -7.15 -3.43
N LEU A 109 0.27 -6.14 -2.57
CA LEU A 109 0.73 -4.79 -2.87
C LEU A 109 2.24 -4.73 -3.04
N VAL A 110 3.01 -5.29 -2.12
CA VAL A 110 4.48 -5.35 -2.24
C VAL A 110 4.89 -6.03 -3.55
N VAL A 111 4.33 -7.19 -3.86
CA VAL A 111 4.62 -7.90 -5.13
C VAL A 111 4.25 -7.08 -6.35
N ALA A 112 3.11 -6.37 -6.32
CA ALA A 112 2.67 -5.53 -7.43
C ALA A 112 3.60 -4.32 -7.61
N LEU A 113 3.98 -3.64 -6.53
CA LEU A 113 4.86 -2.46 -6.55
C LEU A 113 6.29 -2.80 -6.98
N LEU A 114 6.79 -4.01 -6.68
CA LEU A 114 8.08 -4.47 -7.19
C LEU A 114 8.09 -4.62 -8.72
N ARG A 115 6.94 -4.95 -9.32
CA ARG A 115 6.78 -5.15 -10.77
C ARG A 115 6.48 -3.85 -11.50
N ASP A 116 5.53 -3.09 -10.97
CA ASP A 116 5.08 -1.82 -11.52
C ASP A 116 4.67 -0.89 -10.38
N PRO A 117 5.55 0.05 -9.98
CA PRO A 117 5.24 1.03 -8.93
C PRO A 117 4.05 1.94 -9.24
N GLN A 118 3.60 2.03 -10.49
CA GLN A 118 2.45 2.83 -10.92
C GLN A 118 1.15 2.02 -11.03
N LEU A 119 1.21 0.70 -10.88
CA LEU A 119 0.05 -0.22 -10.94
C LEU A 119 -0.82 -0.02 -12.19
N GLY A 120 -0.19 0.04 -13.37
CA GLY A 120 -0.85 0.26 -14.66
C GLY A 120 -0.58 1.63 -15.27
N GLY A 121 0.59 2.23 -14.99
CA GLY A 121 1.02 3.53 -15.55
C GLY A 121 1.38 3.49 -17.04
N GLY A 122 1.26 2.35 -17.71
CA GLY A 122 1.49 2.19 -19.14
C GLY A 122 0.21 1.86 -19.90
N GLN A 123 -0.41 2.87 -20.51
CA GLN A 123 -1.17 2.76 -21.74
C GLN A 123 -0.45 3.58 -22.82
#